data_AF-A0A3A9HG46-F1
#
_entry.id   AF-A0A3A9HG46-F1
#
_cell.length_a   1.000
_cell.length_b   1.000
_cell.length_c   1.000
_cell.angle_alpha   90.00
_cell.angle_beta   90.00
_cell.angle_gamma   90.00
#
_symmetry.space_group_name_H-M   'P 1'
#
loop_
_entity.id
_entity.type
_entity.pdbx_description
1 polymer ?
#
loop_
_entity_poly.entity_id
_entity_poly.type
_entity_poly.pdbx_seq_one_letter_code
_entity_poly.pdbx_strand_id
1 'polypeptide(L)'
;MKRASYLDVAAQCCNCSYREQISKELIRDILTEKEKMPEKWLFHFAALFREVPHDYLAGAMKEIGATEENVRHVYDSLPAVLRSSGFKGFEAP
;
A
#
# COMPACT_ATOMS: atom_id res chain seq x y z
N MET A 1 25.51 0.89 -8.23
CA MET A 1 24.43 1.41 -7.37
C MET A 1 23.41 0.30 -7.16
N LYS A 2 23.06 -0.06 -5.91
CA LYS A 2 21.91 -0.93 -5.65
C LYS A 2 20.66 -0.17 -6.13
N ARG A 3 19.83 -0.77 -6.98
CA ARG A 3 18.50 -0.21 -7.28
C ARG A 3 17.74 -0.11 -5.96
N ALA A 4 17.09 1.02 -5.70
CA ALA A 4 16.15 1.15 -4.60
C ALA A 4 15.02 0.13 -4.80
N SER A 5 14.59 -0.55 -3.73
CA SER A 5 13.46 -1.49 -3.80
C SER A 5 12.17 -0.72 -4.08
N TYR A 6 11.26 -1.33 -4.85
CA TYR A 6 9.94 -0.75 -5.08
C TYR A 6 9.19 -0.54 -3.77
N LEU A 7 9.32 -1.48 -2.82
CA LEU A 7 8.75 -1.35 -1.48
C LEU A 7 9.34 -0.17 -0.68
N ASP A 8 10.65 0.09 -0.80
CA ASP A 8 11.27 1.28 -0.18
C ASP A 8 10.66 2.58 -0.73
N VAL A 9 10.46 2.64 -2.05
CA VAL A 9 9.83 3.81 -2.70
C VAL A 9 8.37 3.95 -2.28
N ALA A 10 7.60 2.85 -2.26
CA ALA A 10 6.22 2.85 -1.83
C ALA A 10 6.07 3.35 -0.38
N ALA A 11 6.95 2.89 0.52
CA ALA A 11 6.98 3.35 1.90
C ALA A 11 7.28 4.85 2.03
N GLN A 12 8.19 5.39 1.21
CA GLN A 12 8.49 6.83 1.22
C GLN A 12 7.32 7.66 0.70
N CYS A 13 6.67 7.22 -0.38
CA CYS A 13 5.55 7.92 -0.99
C CYS A 13 4.29 7.89 -0.12
N CYS A 14 4.04 6.82 0.62
CA CYS A 14 2.82 6.68 1.43
C CYS A 14 2.93 7.27 2.84
N ASN A 15 4.14 7.70 3.24
CA ASN A 15 4.37 8.31 4.55
C ASN A 15 3.84 9.75 4.59
N CYS A 16 2.64 9.92 5.13
CA CYS A 16 1.95 11.21 5.26
C CYS A 16 2.15 11.89 6.62
N SER A 17 2.94 11.30 7.54
CA SER A 17 3.27 11.86 8.85
C SER A 17 4.79 11.85 9.08
N TYR A 18 5.35 13.00 9.51
CA TYR A 18 6.75 13.10 9.90
C TYR A 18 7.02 12.55 11.32
N ARG A 19 5.97 12.38 12.13
CA ARG A 19 6.08 11.88 13.52
C ARG A 19 5.94 10.38 13.62
N GLU A 20 5.13 9.80 12.73
CA GLU A 20 4.81 8.38 12.73
C GLU A 20 4.98 7.86 11.31
N GLN A 21 6.16 7.30 11.03
CA GLN A 21 6.42 6.70 9.73
C GLN A 21 6.08 5.22 9.75
N ILE A 22 5.32 4.77 8.76
CA ILE A 22 5.10 3.34 8.52
C ILE A 22 6.37 2.72 7.95
N SER A 23 6.77 1.57 8.49
CA SER A 23 7.91 0.82 7.98
C SER A 23 7.50 -0.02 6.77
N LYS A 24 8.47 -0.31 5.90
CA LYS A 24 8.26 -1.20 4.76
C LYS A 24 7.92 -2.62 5.17
N GLU A 25 8.44 -3.10 6.29
CA GLU A 25 8.13 -4.43 6.83
C GLU A 25 6.66 -4.52 7.22
N LEU A 26 6.11 -3.46 7.82
CA LEU A 26 4.70 -3.42 8.17
C LEU A 26 3.81 -3.30 6.93
N ILE A 27 4.21 -2.51 5.92
CA ILE A 27 3.51 -2.49 4.62
C ILE A 27 3.49 -3.90 4.01
N ARG A 28 4.64 -4.59 3.99
CA ARG A 28 4.72 -5.97 3.51
C ARG A 28 3.76 -6.87 4.26
N ASP A 29 3.79 -6.85 5.59
CA ASP A 29 3.03 -7.78 6.42
C ASP A 29 1.52 -7.52 6.31
N ILE A 30 1.10 -6.26 6.14
CA ILE A 30 -0.31 -5.93 5.87
C ILE A 30 -0.73 -6.33 4.45
N LEU A 31 0.06 -5.97 3.42
CA LEU A 31 -0.28 -6.29 2.02
C LEU A 31 -0.20 -7.79 1.70
N THR A 32 0.49 -8.58 2.53
CA THR A 32 0.50 -10.05 2.46
C THR A 32 -0.44 -10.70 3.48
N GLU A 33 -1.30 -9.90 4.13
CA GLU A 33 -2.30 -10.31 5.13
C GLU A 33 -1.73 -11.13 6.31
N LYS A 34 -0.43 -11.00 6.59
CA LYS A 34 0.19 -11.54 7.81
C LYS A 34 -0.21 -10.73 9.04
N GLU A 35 -0.51 -9.45 8.85
CA GLU A 35 -1.01 -8.54 9.88
C GLU A 35 -2.27 -7.81 9.38
N LYS A 36 -3.25 -7.62 10.26
CA LYS A 36 -4.41 -6.76 9.95
C LYS A 36 -4.00 -5.30 10.04
N MET A 37 -4.42 -4.46 9.10
CA MET A 37 -4.12 -3.02 9.12
C MET A 37 -4.65 -2.35 10.40
N PRO A 38 -3.77 -1.83 11.28
CA PRO A 38 -4.18 -1.01 12.41
C PRO A 38 -4.77 0.34 11.97
N GLU A 39 -5.77 0.86 12.69
CA GLU A 39 -6.48 2.11 12.34
C GLU A 39 -5.55 3.32 12.19
N LYS A 40 -4.47 3.40 12.97
CA LYS A 40 -3.50 4.51 12.89
C LYS A 40 -2.81 4.61 11.52
N TRP A 41 -2.80 3.53 10.74
CA TRP A 41 -2.16 3.48 9.42
C TRP A 41 -3.12 3.70 8.25
N LEU A 42 -4.42 3.92 8.50
CA LEU A 42 -5.43 4.09 7.44
C LEU A 42 -5.05 5.18 6.43
N PHE A 43 -4.59 6.34 6.90
CA PHE A 43 -4.20 7.45 6.02
C PHE A 43 -2.93 7.16 5.21
N HIS A 44 -2.02 6.36 5.79
CA HIS A 44 -0.81 5.93 5.09
C HIS A 44 -1.17 4.97 3.96
N PHE A 45 -2.07 4.02 4.20
CA PHE A 45 -2.55 3.12 3.14
C PHE A 45 -3.44 3.83 2.11
N ALA A 46 -4.27 4.79 2.53
CA ALA A 46 -5.00 5.63 1.58
C ALA A 46 -4.03 6.38 0.65
N ALA A 47 -2.93 6.92 1.19
CA ALA A 47 -1.86 7.53 0.40
C ALA A 47 -1.11 6.50 -0.46
N LEU A 48 -0.87 5.28 0.04
CA LEU A 48 -0.25 4.19 -0.72
C LEU A 48 -1.03 3.92 -2.02
N PHE A 49 -2.35 3.81 -1.94
CA PHE A 49 -3.18 3.51 -3.12
C PHE A 49 -3.47 4.72 -4.02
N ARG A 50 -3.23 5.94 -3.53
CA ARG A 50 -3.54 7.18 -4.27
C ARG A 50 -2.31 7.85 -4.87
N GLU A 51 -1.20 7.85 -4.14
CA GLU A 51 0.00 8.63 -4.47
C GLU A 51 1.13 7.78 -5.05
N VAL A 52 1.18 6.47 -4.75
CA VAL A 52 2.20 5.59 -5.33
C VAL A 52 1.84 5.29 -6.77
N PRO A 53 2.72 5.56 -7.75
CA PRO A 53 2.46 5.22 -9.14
C PRO A 53 2.21 3.71 -9.30
N HIS A 54 1.23 3.34 -10.14
CA HIS A 54 0.78 1.96 -10.31
C HIS A 54 1.93 0.99 -10.61
N ASP A 55 2.88 1.35 -11.48
CA ASP A 55 4.03 0.50 -11.82
C ASP A 55 4.93 0.21 -10.61
N TYR A 56 5.05 1.17 -9.68
CA TYR A 56 5.82 1.01 -8.46
C TYR A 56 5.07 0.15 -7.43
N LEU A 57 3.75 0.31 -7.32
CA LEU A 57 2.93 -0.55 -6.48
C LEU A 57 2.95 -2.00 -6.99
N ALA A 58 2.81 -2.22 -8.30
CA ALA A 58 2.90 -3.53 -8.93
C ALA A 58 4.30 -4.15 -8.74
N GLY A 59 5.36 -3.34 -8.88
CA GLY A 59 6.72 -3.74 -8.56
C GLY A 59 6.87 -4.17 -7.10
N ALA A 60 6.33 -3.40 -6.16
CA ALA A 60 6.36 -3.70 -4.73
C ALA A 60 5.59 -4.99 -4.41
N MET A 61 4.40 -5.19 -4.99
CA MET A 61 3.62 -6.42 -4.86
C MET A 61 4.42 -7.65 -5.30
N LYS A 62 5.09 -7.57 -6.45
CA LYS A 62 5.95 -8.64 -6.96
C LYS A 62 7.15 -8.89 -6.05
N GLU A 63 7.76 -7.85 -5.50
CA GLU A 63 8.90 -7.97 -4.57
C GLU A 63 8.51 -8.70 -3.28
N ILE A 64 7.32 -8.45 -2.75
CA ILE A 64 6.86 -9.03 -1.48
C ILE A 64 6.03 -10.30 -1.61
N GLY A 65 5.68 -10.69 -2.84
CA GLY A 65 4.79 -11.83 -3.10
C GLY A 65 3.34 -11.58 -2.69
N ALA A 66 2.88 -10.32 -2.71
CA ALA A 66 1.48 -9.98 -2.49
C ALA A 66 0.66 -10.26 -3.76
N THR A 67 -0.49 -10.88 -3.60
CA THR A 67 -1.43 -11.09 -4.71
C THR A 67 -2.34 -9.88 -4.89
N GLU A 68 -2.95 -9.79 -6.06
CA GLU A 68 -4.02 -8.83 -6.33
C GLU A 68 -5.17 -8.93 -5.32
N GLU A 69 -5.54 -10.14 -4.91
CA GLU A 69 -6.59 -10.37 -3.92
C GLU A 69 -6.22 -9.80 -2.54
N ASN A 70 -5.00 -10.07 -2.06
CA ASN A 70 -4.54 -9.52 -0.78
C ASN A 70 -4.59 -7.99 -0.77
N VAL A 71 -4.12 -7.36 -1.86
CA VAL A 71 -4.08 -5.91 -1.97
C VAL A 71 -5.50 -5.32 -2.06
N ARG A 72 -6.41 -5.98 -2.80
CA ARG A 72 -7.81 -5.59 -2.87
C ARG A 72 -8.48 -5.66 -1.51
N HIS A 73 -8.27 -6.73 -0.73
CA HIS A 73 -8.82 -6.83 0.63
C HIS A 73 -8.33 -5.71 1.54
N VAL A 74 -7.04 -5.36 1.48
CA VAL A 74 -6.50 -4.24 2.26
C VAL A 74 -7.13 -2.92 1.82
N TYR A 75 -7.27 -2.68 0.51
CA TYR A 75 -7.94 -1.50 -0.02
C TYR A 75 -9.42 -1.43 0.44
N ASP A 76 -10.15 -2.54 0.35
CA ASP A 76 -11.56 -2.62 0.74
C ASP A 76 -11.78 -2.52 2.26
N SER A 77 -10.76 -2.81 3.06
CA SER A 77 -10.79 -2.58 4.51
C SER A 77 -10.69 -1.10 4.90
N LEU A 78 -10.32 -0.21 3.97
CA LEU A 78 -10.33 1.23 4.21
C LEU A 78 -11.78 1.75 4.31
N PRO A 79 -12.06 2.70 5.23
CA PRO A 79 -13.31 3.44 5.23
C PRO A 79 -13.65 3.97 3.83
N ALA A 80 -14.94 3.91 3.45
CA ALA A 80 -15.39 4.33 2.12
C ALA A 80 -14.92 5.73 1.72
N VAL A 81 -14.80 6.65 2.69
CA VAL A 81 -14.32 8.02 2.47
C VAL A 81 -12.82 8.12 2.13
N LEU A 82 -12.04 7.07 2.43
CA LEU A 82 -10.60 6.99 2.17
C LEU A 82 -10.26 6.14 0.94
N ARG A 83 -11.22 5.36 0.42
CA ARG A 83 -11.07 4.61 -0.83
C ARG A 83 -11.06 5.60 -1.99
N SER A 84 -9.87 5.83 -2.57
CA SER A 84 -9.71 6.78 -3.67
C SER A 84 -10.42 6.28 -4.93
N SER A 85 -11.10 7.16 -5.66
CA SER A 85 -11.71 6.87 -6.97
C SER A 85 -10.68 6.57 -8.08
N GLY A 86 -9.39 6.66 -7.76
CA GLY A 86 -8.26 6.51 -8.68
C GLY A 86 -7.54 5.17 -8.61
N PHE A 87 -7.92 4.25 -7.71
CA PHE A 87 -7.36 2.89 -7.69
C PHE A 87 -7.94 2.05 -8.86
N LYS A 88 -7.65 2.49 -10.09
CA LYS A 88 -8.08 1.88 -11.34
C LYS A 88 -7.14 0.75 -11.73
N GLY A 89 -7.20 -0.32 -10.95
CA GLY A 89 -6.62 -1.62 -11.28
C GLY A 89 -7.50 -2.78 -10.81
N PHE A 90 -8.57 -2.46 -10.07
CA PHE A 90 -9.40 -3.43 -9.37
C PHE A 90 -10.90 -3.11 -9.46
N GLU A 91 -11.29 -2.25 -10.42
CA GLU A 91 -12.71 -2.13 -10.79
C GLU A 91 -13.19 -3.52 -11.20
N ALA A 92 -14.13 -4.10 -10.43
CA ALA A 92 -14.84 -5.28 -10.87
C ALA A 92 -15.57 -4.94 -12.19
N PRO A 93 -15.71 -5.90 -13.12
CA PRO A 93 -16.46 -5.68 -14.36
C PRO A 93 -17.88 -5.16 -14.12
#